data_AF-A0A1Y1MWF9-F1
#
_entry.id   AF-A0A1Y1MWF9-F1
#
_cell.length_a   1.000
_cell.length_b   1.000
_cell.length_c   1.000
_cell.angle_alpha   90.00
_cell.angle_beta   90.00
_cell.angle_gamma   90.00
#
_symmetry.space_group_name_H-M   'P 1'
#
loop_
_entity.id
_entity.type
_entity.pdbx_description
1 polymer ?
#
loop_
_entity_poly.entity_id
_entity_poly.type
_entity_poly.pdbx_seq_one_letter_code
_entity_poly.pdbx_strand_id
1 'polypeptide(L)'
;MSINGWFHTVNPLCEKPPQPISNTTVFTEEFINPKLVDLDLESWIHPDYLDSETAESIQKQMEEESELSLHDFIKTDQWQQVVADLYSPDLEWDHAGPPNRRSCDVLCKQNLPDNIRQFIDLFLSHEMFVLLKNYTDLDFKHVRYELQRWGPQCYSLLSDYDWSNKSELDLVLYLGLPDTVPMVGGKTMYIAVEDRIEEALVTLDPQENCLNLVFRDTARITKYVSKCNRIKTFFMLICSYSE
;
A
#
# COMPACT_ATOMS: atom_id res chain seq x y z
N MET A 1 -34.50 -9.75 3.35
CA MET A 1 -34.66 -10.02 1.90
C MET A 1 -35.18 -8.74 1.26
N SER A 2 -34.51 -8.24 0.23
CA SER A 2 -34.91 -7.05 -0.52
C SER A 2 -35.06 -7.41 -2.00
N ILE A 3 -35.97 -6.74 -2.70
CA ILE A 3 -36.07 -6.80 -4.17
C ILE A 3 -35.47 -5.50 -4.69
N ASN A 4 -34.42 -5.59 -5.50
CA ASN A 4 -33.67 -4.45 -6.05
C ASN A 4 -33.74 -4.48 -7.59
N GLY A 5 -33.76 -3.32 -8.22
CA GLY A 5 -33.77 -3.18 -9.68
C GLY A 5 -33.98 -1.73 -10.12
N TRP A 6 -33.89 -1.49 -11.42
CA TRP A 6 -34.11 -0.17 -12.03
C TRP A 6 -35.19 -0.26 -13.12
N PHE A 7 -36.02 0.78 -13.25
CA PHE A 7 -36.90 0.93 -14.41
C PHE A 7 -36.10 1.57 -15.54
N HIS A 8 -36.08 0.91 -16.69
CA HIS A 8 -35.34 1.39 -17.86
C HIS A 8 -36.18 2.37 -18.69
N THR A 9 -35.51 3.33 -19.31
CA THR A 9 -36.07 4.30 -20.27
C THR A 9 -35.23 4.26 -21.54
N VAL A 10 -35.83 4.59 -22.68
CA VAL A 10 -35.15 4.64 -23.98
C VAL A 10 -34.15 5.79 -24.04
N ASN A 11 -34.46 6.92 -23.38
CA ASN A 11 -33.60 8.09 -23.32
C ASN A 11 -33.26 8.43 -21.87
N PRO A 12 -31.99 8.76 -21.56
CA PRO A 12 -31.62 9.25 -20.23
C PRO A 12 -32.41 10.54 -19.93
N LEU A 13 -33.07 10.57 -18.77
CA LEU A 13 -33.89 11.72 -18.34
C LEU A 13 -33.04 12.95 -17.97
N CYS A 14 -31.74 12.75 -17.78
CA CYS A 14 -30.76 13.80 -17.50
C CYS A 14 -29.45 13.42 -18.19
N GLU A 15 -28.77 14.39 -18.77
CA GLU A 15 -27.42 14.18 -19.29
C GLU A 15 -26.46 13.95 -18.11
N LYS A 16 -25.64 12.90 -18.21
CA LYS A 16 -24.57 12.69 -17.23
C LYS A 16 -23.66 13.92 -17.29
N PRO A 17 -23.45 14.65 -16.19
CA PRO A 17 -22.51 15.76 -16.21
C PRO A 17 -21.14 15.24 -16.64
N PRO A 18 -20.34 16.04 -17.37
CA PRO A 18 -18.99 15.65 -17.73
C PRO A 18 -18.27 15.25 -16.44
N GLN A 19 -17.85 13.98 -16.37
CA GLN A 19 -17.03 13.54 -15.25
C GLN A 19 -15.68 14.24 -15.42
N PRO A 20 -15.25 15.07 -14.46
CA PRO A 20 -13.85 15.45 -14.43
C PRO A 20 -13.08 14.13 -14.29
N ILE A 21 -12.23 13.81 -15.27
CA ILE A 21 -11.23 12.76 -15.06
C ILE A 21 -10.41 13.25 -13.88
N SER A 22 -10.48 12.53 -12.76
CA SER A 22 -9.60 12.85 -11.65
C SER A 22 -8.21 12.39 -12.10
N ASN A 23 -7.31 13.34 -12.38
CA ASN A 23 -5.88 13.05 -12.52
C ASN A 23 -5.26 12.52 -11.20
N THR A 24 -6.09 12.47 -10.16
CA THR A 24 -5.79 11.94 -8.85
C THR A 24 -5.57 10.45 -8.92
N THR A 25 -4.56 9.99 -8.20
CA THR A 25 -4.29 8.59 -7.95
C THR A 25 -4.98 8.13 -6.66
N VAL A 26 -5.00 6.81 -6.39
CA VAL A 26 -5.60 6.24 -5.17
C VAL A 26 -5.02 6.87 -3.90
N PHE A 27 -3.72 7.17 -3.95
CA PHE A 27 -2.94 7.79 -2.88
C PHE A 27 -2.26 9.07 -3.36
N THR A 28 -1.59 9.78 -2.46
CA THR A 28 -0.95 11.09 -2.67
C THR A 28 -0.34 11.30 -4.07
N GLU A 29 -0.53 12.50 -4.60
CA GLU A 29 0.09 12.94 -5.87
C GLU A 29 1.53 13.44 -5.69
N GLU A 30 2.01 13.54 -4.44
CA GLU A 30 3.34 14.07 -4.12
C GLU A 30 4.43 13.04 -4.43
N PHE A 31 5.16 13.26 -5.53
CA PHE A 31 6.40 12.55 -5.84
C PHE A 31 7.57 13.09 -5.02
N ILE A 32 8.31 12.16 -4.42
CA ILE A 32 9.45 12.43 -3.54
C ILE A 32 10.70 11.84 -4.18
N ASN A 33 11.77 12.61 -4.23
CA ASN A 33 13.09 12.14 -4.66
C ASN A 33 13.75 11.33 -3.53
N PRO A 34 14.66 10.39 -3.86
CA PRO A 34 15.45 9.67 -2.88
C PRO A 34 16.10 10.64 -1.90
N LYS A 35 15.92 10.38 -0.60
CA LYS A 35 16.51 11.20 0.45
C LYS A 35 17.90 10.67 0.78
N LEU A 36 18.86 11.58 0.88
CA LEU A 36 20.14 11.30 1.51
C LEU A 36 19.96 11.44 3.02
N VAL A 37 19.81 10.32 3.70
CA VAL A 37 19.63 10.24 5.15
C VAL A 37 20.78 9.42 5.74
N ASP A 38 21.20 9.78 6.95
CA ASP A 38 22.17 8.99 7.73
C ASP A 38 21.43 7.81 8.37
N LEU A 39 21.10 6.82 7.54
CA LEU A 39 20.37 5.62 7.92
C LEU A 39 21.10 4.40 7.37
N ASP A 40 21.35 3.43 8.24
CA ASP A 40 21.96 2.16 7.88
C ASP A 40 20.89 1.09 7.68
N LEU A 41 20.79 0.50 6.49
CA LEU A 41 19.85 -0.59 6.20
C LEU A 41 20.08 -1.79 7.13
N GLU A 42 21.33 -2.07 7.49
CA GLU A 42 21.65 -3.18 8.40
C GLU A 42 21.04 -2.98 9.79
N SER A 43 20.75 -1.75 10.20
CA SER A 43 20.12 -1.48 11.50
C SER A 43 18.60 -1.73 11.50
N TRP A 44 17.96 -1.84 10.32
CA TRP A 44 16.50 -1.97 10.16
C TRP A 44 16.06 -3.27 9.49
N ILE A 45 16.77 -3.72 8.45
CA ILE A 45 16.36 -4.84 7.60
C ILE A 45 17.01 -6.14 8.09
N HIS A 46 16.28 -7.25 7.99
CA HIS A 46 16.81 -8.57 8.30
C HIS A 46 18.04 -8.89 7.41
N PRO A 47 19.18 -9.36 7.96
CA PRO A 47 20.43 -9.51 7.20
C PRO A 47 20.33 -10.37 5.95
N ASP A 48 19.48 -11.41 5.98
CA ASP A 48 19.26 -12.31 4.85
C ASP A 48 18.82 -11.55 3.59
N TYR A 49 18.09 -10.44 3.73
CA TYR A 49 17.62 -9.63 2.62
C TYR A 49 18.66 -8.64 2.08
N LEU A 50 19.80 -8.48 2.75
CA LEU A 50 20.90 -7.62 2.33
C LEU A 50 22.03 -8.43 1.65
N ASP A 51 21.95 -9.75 1.69
CA ASP A 51 22.88 -10.66 1.01
C ASP A 51 22.63 -10.69 -0.51
N SER A 52 23.71 -10.83 -1.28
CA SER A 52 23.66 -10.82 -2.75
C SER A 52 23.00 -12.07 -3.34
N GLU A 53 23.20 -13.25 -2.75
CA GLU A 53 22.61 -14.50 -3.27
C GLU A 53 21.08 -14.48 -3.11
N THR A 54 20.62 -13.93 -1.99
CA THR A 54 19.20 -13.72 -1.72
C THR A 54 18.62 -12.64 -2.64
N ALA A 55 19.33 -11.52 -2.85
CA ALA A 55 18.91 -10.49 -3.80
C ALA A 55 18.77 -11.03 -5.23
N GLU A 56 19.69 -11.87 -5.70
CA GLU A 56 19.59 -12.53 -7.02
C GLU A 56 18.37 -13.46 -7.10
N SER A 57 18.08 -14.20 -6.03
CA SER A 57 16.91 -15.07 -5.94
C SER A 57 15.60 -14.26 -5.98
N ILE A 58 15.56 -13.14 -5.26
CA ILE A 58 14.45 -12.18 -5.26
C ILE A 58 14.25 -11.61 -6.66
N GLN A 59 15.32 -11.16 -7.32
CA GLN A 59 15.26 -10.61 -8.68
C GLN A 59 14.65 -11.60 -9.66
N LYS A 60 15.12 -12.85 -9.64
CA LYS A 60 14.58 -13.89 -10.51
C LYS A 60 13.09 -14.11 -10.28
N GLN A 61 12.63 -14.15 -9.03
CA GLN A 61 11.21 -14.33 -8.75
C GLN A 61 10.38 -13.11 -9.19
N MET A 62 10.88 -11.89 -8.99
CA MET A 62 10.21 -10.68 -9.47
C MET A 62 10.08 -10.65 -11.00
N GLU A 63 11.09 -11.11 -11.74
CA GLU A 63 11.03 -11.25 -13.21
C GLU A 63 10.01 -12.30 -13.67
N GLU A 64 9.86 -13.40 -12.93
CA GLU A 64 8.96 -14.50 -13.29
C GLU A 64 7.49 -14.23 -12.89
N GLU A 65 7.26 -13.68 -11.69
CA GLU A 65 5.92 -13.59 -11.09
C GLU A 65 5.39 -12.15 -11.02
N SER A 66 6.25 -11.12 -11.14
CA SER A 66 5.90 -9.70 -10.93
C SER A 66 5.33 -9.39 -9.54
N GLU A 67 5.41 -10.34 -8.61
CA GLU A 67 5.08 -10.20 -7.20
C GLU A 67 6.01 -11.02 -6.31
N LEU A 68 6.13 -10.61 -5.05
CA LEU A 68 6.88 -11.33 -4.02
C LEU A 68 6.44 -10.90 -2.62
N SER A 69 6.59 -11.79 -1.64
CA SER A 69 6.38 -11.50 -0.21
C SER A 69 7.61 -11.88 0.60
N LEU A 70 8.19 -10.89 1.30
CA LEU A 70 9.37 -11.05 2.16
C LEU A 70 8.94 -11.03 3.62
N HIS A 71 8.96 -12.19 4.28
CA HIS A 71 8.56 -12.34 5.67
C HIS A 71 9.66 -11.89 6.64
N ASP A 72 9.28 -11.37 7.79
CA ASP A 72 10.22 -10.89 8.81
C ASP A 72 11.23 -9.87 8.26
N PHE A 73 10.79 -9.01 7.33
CA PHE A 73 11.65 -8.10 6.58
C PHE A 73 12.35 -7.08 7.48
N ILE A 74 11.63 -6.50 8.44
CA ILE A 74 12.18 -5.56 9.41
C ILE A 74 12.61 -6.33 10.66
N LYS A 75 13.78 -5.99 11.20
CA LYS A 75 14.25 -6.56 12.47
C LYS A 75 13.20 -6.40 13.57
N THR A 76 12.99 -7.47 14.32
CA THR A 76 11.88 -7.59 15.28
C THR A 76 11.85 -6.46 16.31
N ASP A 77 13.00 -5.99 16.79
CA ASP A 77 13.12 -4.89 17.76
C ASP A 77 12.66 -3.56 17.18
N GLN A 78 13.13 -3.21 15.99
CA GLN A 78 12.72 -1.99 15.28
C GLN A 78 11.23 -2.04 14.93
N TRP A 79 10.78 -3.19 14.42
CA TRP A 79 9.39 -3.42 14.05
C TRP A 79 8.45 -3.26 15.26
N GLN A 80 8.77 -3.87 16.40
CA GLN A 80 7.99 -3.73 17.63
C GLN A 80 7.90 -2.28 18.11
N GLN A 81 9.02 -1.55 18.05
CA GLN A 81 9.08 -0.16 18.46
C GLN A 81 8.23 0.73 17.54
N VAL A 82 8.30 0.54 16.22
CA VAL A 82 7.45 1.25 15.25
C VAL A 82 5.97 0.98 15.52
N VAL A 83 5.58 -0.29 15.68
CA VAL A 83 4.18 -0.62 15.96
C VAL A 83 3.70 0.01 17.26
N ALA A 84 4.50 -0.02 18.33
CA ALA A 84 4.16 0.62 19.59
C ALA A 84 3.92 2.13 19.42
N ASP A 85 4.81 2.81 18.69
CA ASP A 85 4.71 4.25 18.44
C ASP A 85 3.52 4.62 17.54
N LEU A 86 3.11 3.75 16.61
CA LEU A 86 1.93 3.97 15.77
C LEU A 86 0.61 3.98 16.55
N TYR A 87 0.56 3.32 17.71
CA TYR A 87 -0.58 3.38 18.63
C TYR A 87 -0.56 4.61 19.54
N SER A 88 0.47 5.47 19.46
CA SER A 88 0.54 6.69 20.26
C SER A 88 -0.63 7.63 19.93
N PRO A 89 -1.29 8.21 20.95
CA PRO A 89 -2.32 9.21 20.75
C PRO A 89 -1.78 10.55 20.22
N ASP A 90 -0.46 10.75 20.26
CA ASP A 90 0.21 11.98 19.80
C ASP A 90 0.32 12.06 18.27
N LEU A 91 0.04 10.96 17.57
CA LEU A 91 0.01 10.95 16.11
C LEU A 91 -1.32 11.53 15.61
N GLU A 92 -1.21 12.52 14.72
CA GLU A 92 -2.36 13.12 14.05
C GLU A 92 -2.69 12.35 12.76
N TRP A 93 -3.98 12.08 12.56
CA TRP A 93 -4.48 11.30 11.42
C TRP A 93 -5.62 12.05 10.73
N ASP A 94 -5.53 12.18 9.42
CA ASP A 94 -6.55 12.82 8.59
C ASP A 94 -7.42 11.78 7.91
N HIS A 95 -8.74 11.96 7.97
CA HIS A 95 -9.66 11.04 7.32
C HIS A 95 -9.63 11.24 5.79
N ALA A 96 -9.24 10.19 5.08
CA ALA A 96 -9.15 10.19 3.62
C ALA A 96 -10.45 9.72 2.98
N GLY A 97 -11.02 10.62 2.17
CA GLY A 97 -12.20 10.39 1.34
C GLY A 97 -11.96 10.81 -0.12
N PRO A 98 -13.04 11.06 -0.90
CA PRO A 98 -14.45 10.94 -0.55
C PRO A 98 -14.95 9.47 -0.47
N PRO A 99 -16.13 9.20 0.13
CA PRO A 99 -16.64 7.84 0.35
C PRO A 99 -16.88 7.01 -0.91
N ASN A 100 -17.05 7.62 -2.08
CA ASN A 100 -17.15 6.92 -3.37
C ASN A 100 -15.78 6.48 -3.93
N ARG A 101 -14.70 6.72 -3.18
CA ARG A 101 -13.32 6.38 -3.53
C ARG A 101 -12.65 5.57 -2.43
N ARG A 102 -12.59 6.12 -1.22
CA ARG A 102 -11.98 5.46 -0.06
C ARG A 102 -12.54 6.00 1.25
N SER A 103 -12.25 5.27 2.31
CA SER A 103 -12.56 5.64 3.69
C SER A 103 -11.52 4.96 4.58
N CYS A 104 -10.44 5.66 4.88
CA CYS A 104 -9.40 5.25 5.82
C CYS A 104 -8.74 6.51 6.38
N ASP A 105 -7.93 6.38 7.44
CA ASP A 105 -7.19 7.54 7.94
C ASP A 105 -5.74 7.49 7.42
N VAL A 106 -5.16 8.64 7.14
CA VAL A 106 -3.78 8.80 6.66
C VAL A 106 -3.00 9.62 7.68
N LEU A 107 -1.76 9.22 7.97
CA LEU A 107 -0.92 9.91 8.93
C LEU A 107 -0.58 11.33 8.43
N CYS A 108 -0.76 12.33 9.30
CA CYS A 108 -0.28 13.68 9.03
C CYS A 108 1.25 13.69 9.07
N LYS A 109 1.89 14.26 8.04
CA LYS A 109 3.36 14.27 7.89
C LYS A 109 4.07 15.28 8.82
N GLN A 110 3.35 15.97 9.69
CA GLN A 110 3.87 17.03 10.55
C GLN A 110 4.14 16.51 11.96
N ASN A 111 5.19 17.03 12.61
CA ASN A 111 5.53 16.73 14.02
C ASN A 111 5.66 15.22 14.34
N LEU A 112 6.19 14.44 13.40
CA LEU A 112 6.36 13.00 13.58
C LEU A 112 7.43 12.67 14.64
N PRO A 113 7.17 11.70 15.55
CA PRO A 113 8.19 11.14 16.41
C PRO A 113 9.39 10.63 15.60
N ASP A 114 10.59 10.73 16.18
CA ASP A 114 11.83 10.41 15.48
C ASP A 114 11.86 8.98 14.92
N ASN A 115 11.36 8.00 15.69
CA ASN A 115 11.31 6.61 15.26
C ASN A 115 10.39 6.39 14.04
N ILE A 116 9.18 6.97 14.04
CA ILE A 116 8.26 6.90 12.89
C ILE A 116 8.84 7.61 11.68
N ARG A 117 9.51 8.75 11.88
CA ARG A 117 10.20 9.47 10.80
C ARG A 117 11.33 8.63 10.20
N GLN A 118 12.18 8.01 11.02
CA GLN A 118 13.26 7.13 10.56
C GLN A 118 12.71 5.90 9.82
N PHE A 119 11.65 5.30 10.33
CA PHE A 119 10.97 4.19 9.67
C PHE A 119 10.42 4.58 8.29
N ILE A 120 9.83 5.77 8.15
CA ILE A 120 9.40 6.27 6.83
C ILE A 120 10.63 6.56 5.96
N ASP A 121 11.64 7.24 6.52
CA ASP A 121 12.86 7.59 5.79
C ASP A 121 13.64 6.37 5.31
N LEU A 122 13.54 5.21 5.96
CA LEU A 122 14.06 3.92 5.46
C LEU A 122 13.55 3.67 4.03
N PHE A 123 12.24 3.77 3.79
CA PHE A 123 11.66 3.53 2.48
C PHE A 123 11.92 4.67 1.49
N LEU A 124 12.20 5.88 1.98
CA LEU A 124 12.50 7.04 1.13
C LEU A 124 14.01 7.22 0.86
N SER A 125 14.86 6.43 1.52
CA SER A 125 16.32 6.56 1.50
C SER A 125 16.92 6.18 0.16
N HIS A 126 18.05 6.78 -0.19
CA HIS A 126 18.81 6.38 -1.39
C HIS A 126 19.22 4.90 -1.34
N GLU A 127 19.58 4.41 -0.16
CA GLU A 127 19.99 3.04 0.11
C GLU A 127 18.87 2.05 -0.23
N MET A 128 17.61 2.37 0.15
CA MET A 128 16.45 1.56 -0.26
C MET A 128 16.27 1.54 -1.78
N PHE A 129 16.46 2.67 -2.47
CA PHE A 129 16.38 2.68 -3.94
C PHE A 129 17.44 1.77 -4.57
N VAL A 130 18.66 1.73 -4.02
CA VAL A 130 19.72 0.81 -4.46
C VAL A 130 19.33 -0.64 -4.17
N LEU A 131 18.76 -0.93 -3.01
CA LEU A 131 18.30 -2.28 -2.67
C LEU A 131 17.21 -2.77 -3.63
N LEU A 132 16.20 -1.93 -3.89
CA LEU A 132 15.12 -2.25 -4.83
C LEU A 132 15.63 -2.41 -6.26
N LYS A 133 16.62 -1.62 -6.67
CA LYS A 133 17.32 -1.83 -7.94
C LYS A 133 17.94 -3.22 -8.02
N ASN A 134 18.58 -3.69 -6.94
CA ASN A 134 19.14 -5.05 -6.92
C ASN A 134 18.04 -6.13 -6.93
N TYR A 135 16.85 -5.85 -6.39
CA TYR A 135 15.72 -6.77 -6.39
C TYR A 135 14.94 -6.82 -7.70
N THR A 136 15.05 -5.82 -8.58
CA THR A 136 14.19 -5.76 -9.78
C THR A 136 14.93 -5.39 -11.07
N ASP A 137 16.21 -5.01 -11.00
CA ASP A 137 17.00 -4.43 -12.09
C ASP A 137 16.37 -3.16 -12.72
N LEU A 138 15.57 -2.42 -11.93
CA LEU A 138 14.90 -1.19 -12.36
C LEU A 138 15.50 0.04 -11.70
N ASP A 139 15.56 1.14 -12.47
CA ASP A 139 16.10 2.43 -12.03
C ASP A 139 14.98 3.39 -11.61
N PHE A 140 14.55 3.28 -10.35
CA PHE A 140 13.54 4.18 -9.79
C PHE A 140 14.09 5.59 -9.54
N LYS A 141 13.29 6.61 -9.84
CA LYS A 141 13.64 8.04 -9.62
C LYS A 141 12.80 8.72 -8.56
N HIS A 142 11.58 8.25 -8.37
CA HIS A 142 10.65 8.87 -7.46
C HIS A 142 9.90 7.82 -6.65
N VAL A 143 9.46 8.21 -5.45
CA VAL A 143 8.60 7.40 -4.60
C VAL A 143 7.45 8.26 -4.11
N ARG A 144 6.29 7.62 -3.97
CA ARG A 144 5.12 8.17 -3.29
C ARG A 144 4.78 7.25 -2.15
N TYR A 145 4.30 7.79 -1.04
CA TYR A 145 3.92 6.95 0.09
C TYR A 145 2.72 7.49 0.84
N GLU A 146 2.00 6.57 1.48
CA GLU A 146 1.05 6.87 2.54
C GLU A 146 1.20 5.84 3.66
N LEU A 147 1.23 6.33 4.89
CA LEU A 147 1.07 5.51 6.08
C LEU A 147 -0.36 5.66 6.56
N GLN A 148 -1.10 4.57 6.56
CA GLN A 148 -2.54 4.55 6.74
C GLN A 148 -2.93 3.81 8.00
N ARG A 149 -3.98 4.28 8.65
CA ARG A 149 -4.64 3.60 9.76
C ARG A 149 -5.98 3.05 9.29
N TRP A 150 -6.14 1.75 9.48
CA TRP A 150 -7.28 0.98 9.04
C TRP A 150 -8.01 0.35 10.23
N GLY A 151 -9.31 0.16 10.07
CA GLY A 151 -10.16 -0.48 11.07
C GLY A 151 -11.48 -0.92 10.46
N PRO A 152 -12.42 -1.43 11.27
CA PRO A 152 -13.75 -1.79 10.82
C PRO A 152 -14.41 -0.66 10.04
N GLN A 153 -15.02 -1.00 8.89
CA GLN A 153 -15.65 -0.10 7.93
C GLN A 153 -14.71 0.67 7.00
N CYS A 154 -13.39 0.51 7.10
CA CYS A 154 -12.48 1.08 6.12
C CYS A 154 -12.50 0.32 4.78
N TYR A 155 -12.29 1.03 3.68
CA TYR A 155 -12.24 0.45 2.33
C TYR A 155 -11.59 1.42 1.32
N SER A 156 -11.22 0.88 0.16
CA SER A 156 -11.05 1.65 -1.07
C SER A 156 -11.77 0.96 -2.23
N LEU A 157 -12.20 1.74 -3.23
CA LEU A 157 -12.98 1.27 -4.36
C LEU A 157 -12.23 1.50 -5.67
N LEU A 158 -12.54 0.67 -6.67
CA LEU A 158 -12.27 1.00 -8.06
C LEU A 158 -13.14 2.22 -8.38
N SER A 159 -12.50 3.34 -8.60
CA SER A 159 -13.17 4.60 -8.90
C SER A 159 -12.64 5.19 -10.20
N ASP A 160 -12.99 6.44 -10.45
CA ASP A 160 -12.60 7.26 -11.60
C ASP A 160 -11.12 7.69 -11.61
N TYR A 161 -10.26 6.93 -10.94
CA TYR A 161 -8.82 7.16 -10.92
C TYR A 161 -8.23 6.88 -12.30
N ASP A 162 -7.17 7.62 -12.63
CA ASP A 162 -6.37 7.30 -13.81
C ASP A 162 -5.51 6.07 -13.53
N TRP A 163 -6.03 4.91 -13.92
CA TRP A 163 -5.32 3.64 -13.89
C TRP A 163 -4.47 3.42 -15.15
N SER A 164 -4.43 4.38 -16.08
CA SER A 164 -3.70 4.23 -17.32
C SER A 164 -2.18 4.40 -17.11
N ASN A 165 -1.45 3.37 -17.55
CA ASN A 165 0.00 3.29 -17.75
C ASN A 165 0.89 4.21 -16.90
N LYS A 166 0.94 3.95 -15.59
CA LYS A 166 2.14 4.21 -14.78
C LYS A 166 2.55 2.88 -14.18
N SER A 167 3.49 2.22 -14.84
CA SER A 167 4.18 1.06 -14.27
C SER A 167 4.95 1.54 -13.04
N GLU A 168 4.55 1.02 -11.89
CA GLU A 168 5.13 1.39 -10.59
C GLU A 168 5.38 0.11 -9.79
N LEU A 169 6.47 0.07 -9.02
CA LEU A 169 6.68 -0.97 -8.02
C LEU A 169 5.99 -0.55 -6.73
N ASP A 170 4.97 -1.31 -6.32
CA ASP A 170 4.30 -1.11 -5.05
C ASP A 170 4.97 -1.95 -3.96
N LEU A 171 5.35 -1.29 -2.86
CA LEU A 171 5.67 -1.92 -1.59
C LEU A 171 4.47 -1.78 -0.65
N VAL A 172 3.99 -2.89 -0.11
CA VAL A 172 2.90 -2.92 0.87
C VAL A 172 3.34 -3.66 2.12
N LEU A 173 3.32 -2.98 3.26
CA LEU A 173 3.67 -3.53 4.56
C LEU A 173 2.52 -3.31 5.54
N TYR A 174 2.04 -4.40 6.15
CA TYR A 174 1.03 -4.34 7.20
C TYR A 174 1.67 -4.39 8.58
N LEU A 175 1.09 -3.63 9.52
CA LEU A 175 1.67 -3.38 10.84
C LEU A 175 0.59 -3.45 11.92
N GLY A 176 0.91 -4.05 13.06
CA GLY A 176 0.01 -4.14 14.21
C GLY A 176 -1.15 -5.11 14.02
N LEU A 177 -0.89 -6.25 13.35
CA LEU A 177 -1.83 -7.32 13.08
C LEU A 177 -1.53 -8.51 13.99
N PRO A 178 -2.33 -8.78 15.03
CA PRO A 178 -2.07 -9.92 15.90
C PRO A 178 -2.30 -11.26 15.17
N ASP A 179 -1.27 -12.10 15.09
CA ASP A 179 -1.30 -13.44 14.45
C ASP A 179 -2.45 -14.34 14.92
N THR A 180 -2.90 -14.15 16.16
CA THR A 180 -3.93 -14.98 16.78
C THR A 180 -5.35 -14.69 16.31
N VAL A 181 -5.56 -13.60 15.55
CA VAL A 181 -6.90 -13.11 15.19
C VAL A 181 -7.07 -13.11 13.67
N PRO A 182 -7.96 -13.93 13.11
CA PRO A 182 -8.21 -13.91 11.67
C PRO A 182 -8.87 -12.59 11.27
N MET A 183 -8.33 -11.95 10.24
CA MET A 183 -8.84 -10.70 9.71
C MET A 183 -9.91 -10.96 8.65
N VAL A 184 -11.00 -10.18 8.67
CA VAL A 184 -12.10 -10.28 7.69
C VAL A 184 -12.20 -8.99 6.89
N GLY A 185 -11.82 -9.04 5.61
CA GLY A 185 -11.69 -7.87 4.74
C GLY A 185 -10.23 -7.43 4.64
N GLY A 186 -9.94 -6.16 4.44
CA GLY A 186 -8.60 -5.57 4.59
C GLY A 186 -7.51 -6.01 3.60
N LYS A 187 -7.77 -7.04 2.78
CA LYS A 187 -6.85 -7.53 1.76
C LYS A 187 -6.63 -6.49 0.66
N THR A 188 -5.40 -6.36 0.20
CA THR A 188 -5.07 -5.54 -0.97
C THR A 188 -5.14 -6.41 -2.22
N MET A 189 -5.88 -5.95 -3.23
CA MET A 189 -6.21 -6.69 -4.43
C MET A 189 -5.78 -5.87 -5.65
N TYR A 190 -5.08 -6.52 -6.57
CA TYR A 190 -4.68 -5.97 -7.86
C TYR A 190 -5.57 -6.59 -8.94
N ILE A 191 -6.21 -5.74 -9.74
CA ILE A 191 -7.30 -6.10 -10.64
C ILE A 191 -6.98 -5.53 -12.02
N ALA A 192 -7.07 -6.38 -13.04
CA ALA A 192 -6.94 -5.95 -14.44
C ALA A 192 -8.00 -4.89 -14.77
N VAL A 193 -7.60 -3.85 -15.49
CA VAL A 193 -8.48 -2.73 -15.87
C VAL A 193 -9.34 -3.08 -17.10
N GLU A 194 -9.09 -4.23 -17.75
CA GLU A 194 -9.82 -4.68 -18.93
C GLU A 194 -11.23 -5.24 -18.64
N ASP A 195 -12.09 -5.29 -19.66
CA ASP A 195 -13.54 -5.59 -19.62
C ASP A 195 -13.97 -6.97 -19.06
N ARG A 196 -13.06 -7.74 -18.46
CA ARG A 196 -13.34 -9.01 -17.79
C ARG A 196 -12.92 -8.95 -16.32
N ILE A 197 -13.66 -8.17 -15.54
CA ILE A 197 -13.55 -8.16 -14.07
C ILE A 197 -14.19 -9.44 -13.54
N GLU A 198 -13.48 -10.56 -13.60
CA GLU A 198 -13.95 -11.79 -12.94
C GLU A 198 -13.13 -12.10 -11.68
N GLU A 199 -11.81 -11.88 -11.68
CA GLU A 199 -10.94 -12.20 -10.53
C GLU A 199 -9.76 -11.21 -10.37
N ALA A 200 -9.24 -11.09 -9.14
CA ALA A 200 -8.02 -10.31 -8.88
C ALA A 200 -6.79 -11.11 -9.30
N LEU A 201 -5.84 -10.45 -9.98
CA LEU A 201 -4.59 -11.05 -10.42
C LEU A 201 -3.67 -11.38 -9.25
N VAL A 202 -3.56 -10.43 -8.31
CA VAL A 202 -2.79 -10.59 -7.08
C VAL A 202 -3.67 -10.21 -5.89
N THR A 203 -3.64 -11.01 -4.84
CA THR A 203 -4.31 -10.71 -3.57
C THR A 203 -3.32 -10.85 -2.43
N LEU A 204 -3.00 -9.71 -1.81
CA LEU A 204 -2.15 -9.65 -0.63
C LEU A 204 -3.00 -9.82 0.62
N ASP A 205 -2.76 -10.91 1.31
CA ASP A 205 -3.32 -11.17 2.63
C ASP A 205 -2.57 -10.37 3.69
N PRO A 206 -3.26 -9.61 4.56
CA PRO A 206 -2.58 -8.84 5.59
C PRO A 206 -1.86 -9.73 6.58
N GLN A 207 -0.54 -9.57 6.61
CA GLN A 207 0.39 -10.34 7.42
C GLN A 207 1.39 -9.39 8.06
N GLU A 208 1.69 -9.67 9.32
CA GLU A 208 2.59 -8.85 10.12
C GLU A 208 4.04 -8.98 9.61
N ASN A 209 4.75 -7.85 9.56
CA ASN A 209 6.17 -7.78 9.18
C ASN A 209 6.52 -8.47 7.84
N CYS A 210 5.55 -8.51 6.92
CA CYS A 210 5.72 -9.07 5.58
C CYS A 210 5.74 -7.93 4.55
N LEU A 211 6.89 -7.70 3.93
CA LEU A 211 7.03 -6.72 2.85
C LEU A 211 6.60 -7.35 1.54
N ASN A 212 5.50 -6.87 0.98
CA ASN A 212 4.98 -7.33 -0.30
C ASN A 212 5.49 -6.39 -1.40
N LEU A 213 6.06 -6.96 -2.45
CA LEU A 213 6.49 -6.28 -3.67
C LEU A 213 5.52 -6.69 -4.78
N VAL A 214 4.94 -5.72 -5.49
CA VAL A 214 4.09 -5.99 -6.64
C VAL A 214 4.42 -4.98 -7.74
N PHE A 215 4.85 -5.46 -8.90
CA PHE A 215 4.98 -4.61 -10.08
C PHE A 215 3.58 -4.36 -10.65
N ARG A 216 3.11 -3.12 -10.55
CA ARG A 216 1.73 -2.76 -10.87
C ARG A 216 1.63 -2.08 -12.24
N ASP A 217 0.91 -2.76 -13.13
CA ASP A 217 0.28 -2.23 -14.36
C ASP A 217 -1.26 -2.24 -14.26
N THR A 218 -1.78 -2.54 -13.07
CA THR A 218 -3.19 -2.83 -12.78
C THR A 218 -3.82 -1.80 -11.85
N ALA A 219 -5.13 -1.92 -11.62
CA ALA A 219 -5.79 -1.18 -10.55
C ALA A 219 -5.59 -1.87 -9.20
N ARG A 220 -5.47 -1.09 -8.12
CA ARG A 220 -5.27 -1.61 -6.76
C ARG A 220 -6.38 -1.13 -5.83
N ILE A 221 -6.95 -2.05 -5.05
CA ILE A 221 -7.93 -1.72 -4.00
C ILE A 221 -7.66 -2.50 -2.72
N THR A 222 -8.01 -1.94 -1.58
CA THR A 222 -8.13 -2.62 -0.30
C THR A 222 -9.60 -2.95 0.00
N LYS A 223 -9.88 -4.23 0.17
CA LYS A 223 -11.23 -4.75 0.42
C LYS A 223 -11.81 -4.22 1.72
N TYR A 224 -13.12 -3.96 1.72
CA TYR A 224 -13.87 -3.51 2.89
C TYR A 224 -13.59 -4.36 4.13
N VAL A 225 -13.16 -3.70 5.21
CA VAL A 225 -12.95 -4.31 6.52
C VAL A 225 -14.30 -4.46 7.21
N SER A 226 -14.68 -5.71 7.50
CA SER A 226 -16.00 -5.98 8.08
C SER A 226 -16.19 -5.31 9.45
N LYS A 227 -17.40 -4.83 9.72
CA LYS A 227 -17.77 -4.33 11.06
C LYS A 227 -17.60 -5.40 12.15
N CYS A 228 -17.71 -6.67 11.79
CA CYS A 228 -17.51 -7.81 12.68
C CYS A 228 -16.04 -8.14 12.92
N ASN A 229 -15.10 -7.42 12.29
CA ASN A 229 -13.68 -7.65 12.48
C ASN A 229 -13.29 -7.42 13.95
N ARG A 230 -12.47 -8.35 14.47
CA ARG A 230 -11.99 -8.32 15.84
C ARG A 230 -10.81 -7.37 15.98
N ILE A 231 -9.96 -7.30 14.97
CA ILE A 231 -8.90 -6.30 14.85
C ILE A 231 -9.55 -4.93 14.68
N LYS A 232 -9.34 -4.05 15.67
CA LYS A 232 -9.95 -2.71 15.71
C LYS A 232 -9.15 -1.68 14.96
N THR A 233 -7.84 -1.83 14.97
CA THR A 233 -6.91 -0.93 14.33
C THR A 233 -5.74 -1.76 13.85
N PHE A 234 -5.26 -1.43 12.65
CA PHE A 234 -3.98 -1.87 12.11
C PHE A 234 -3.49 -0.78 11.18
N PHE A 235 -2.24 -0.87 10.76
CA PHE A 235 -1.63 0.13 9.89
C PHE A 235 -1.12 -0.50 8.61
N MET A 236 -1.04 0.30 7.57
CA MET A 236 -0.53 -0.10 6.27
C MET A 236 0.40 0.99 5.77
N LEU A 237 1.67 0.67 5.57
CA LEU A 237 2.57 1.50 4.78
C LEU A 237 2.48 1.05 3.34
N ILE A 238 2.22 2.00 2.45
CA ILE A 238 2.22 1.77 1.01
C ILE A 238 3.20 2.76 0.40
N CYS A 239 4.17 2.24 -0.34
CA CYS A 239 5.08 3.03 -1.16
C CYS A 239 4.92 2.60 -2.63
N SER A 240 4.93 3.56 -3.55
CA SER A 240 4.88 3.32 -5.00
C SER A 240 6.09 3.99 -5.63
N TYR A 241 7.00 3.20 -6.20
CA TYR A 241 8.23 3.66 -6.84
C TYR A 241 8.02 3.72 -8.34
N SER A 242 8.47 4.81 -8.95
CA SER A 242 8.39 5.02 -10.40
C SER A 242 9.75 5.40 -10.95
N GLU A 243 9.99 5.08 -12.22
CA GLU A 243 11.10 5.60 -13.02
C GLU A 243 10.97 7.12 -13.30
#